data_AF-A0A453LDN7-F1
#
_entry.id   AF-A0A453LDN7-F1
#
_cell.length_a   1.000
_cell.length_b   1.000
_cell.length_c   1.000
_cell.angle_alpha   90.00
_cell.angle_beta   90.00
_cell.angle_gamma   90.00
#
_symmetry.space_group_name_H-M   'P 1'
#
loop_
_entity.id
_entity.type
_entity.pdbx_description
1 polymer ?
#
loop_
_entity_poly.entity_id
_entity_poly.type
_entity_poly.pdbx_seq_one_letter_code
_entity_poly.pdbx_strand_id
1 'polypeptide(L)'
;MRAELQVLSPLVPIREVTFLRFCKQHADGLWAIVDVSVDGVLRPDSGTGAGPAGYMGCRLLPSGCIVEDMQNGYAKVRNQPVR
;
A
#
# COMPACT_ATOMS: atom_id res chain seq x y z
N MET A 1 -3.59 3.91 8.40
CA MET A 1 -2.22 4.44 8.27
C MET A 1 -2.24 5.60 7.28
N ARG A 2 -1.54 6.70 7.56
CA ARG A 2 -1.33 7.82 6.62
C ARG A 2 0.17 7.90 6.31
N ALA A 3 0.52 8.06 5.04
CA ALA A 3 1.90 8.10 4.59
C ALA A 3 2.07 9.06 3.42
N GLU A 4 3.31 9.46 3.17
CA GLU A 4 3.71 10.24 2.01
C GLU A 4 4.40 9.35 0.98
N LEU A 5 3.95 9.43 -0.27
CA LEU A 5 4.57 8.78 -1.41
C LEU A 5 5.47 9.78 -2.12
N GLN A 6 6.77 9.58 -1.99
CA GLN A 6 7.79 10.34 -2.70
C GLN A 6 8.39 9.50 -3.82
N VAL A 7 8.30 10.01 -5.04
CA VAL A 7 9.06 9.47 -6.18
C VAL A 7 10.34 10.29 -6.28
N LEU A 8 11.48 9.65 -6.56
CA LEU A 8 12.78 10.32 -6.76
C LEU A 8 12.84 11.04 -8.11
N SER A 9 11.82 11.83 -8.43
CA SER A 9 11.73 12.66 -9.63
C SER A 9 11.24 14.05 -9.22
N PRO A 10 11.95 15.12 -9.59
CA PRO A 10 11.57 16.49 -9.23
C PRO A 10 10.27 16.95 -9.89
N LEU A 11 9.79 16.23 -10.91
CA LEU A 11 8.55 16.52 -11.64
C LEU A 11 7.30 15.89 -11.00
N VAL A 12 7.48 15.04 -9.98
CA VAL A 12 6.38 14.36 -9.30
C VAL A 12 6.27 14.92 -7.88
N PRO A 13 5.21 15.68 -7.55
CA PRO A 13 5.02 16.17 -6.20
C PRO A 13 4.79 15.01 -5.22
N ILE A 14 5.14 15.22 -3.96
CA ILE A 14 4.82 14.30 -2.87
C ILE A 14 3.29 14.17 -2.77
N ARG A 15 2.81 12.94 -2.61
CA ARG A 15 1.37 12.64 -2.48
C ARG A 15 1.10 12.01 -1.14
N GLU A 16 0.09 12.51 -0.44
CA GLU A 16 -0.40 11.84 0.76
C GLU A 16 -1.31 10.67 0.37
N VAL A 17 -1.23 9.59 1.14
CA VAL A 17 -2.10 8.45 0.97
C VAL A 17 -2.54 7.88 2.31
N THR A 18 -3.81 7.47 2.37
CA THR A 18 -4.36 6.79 3.53
C THR A 18 -4.73 5.37 3.14
N PHE A 19 -4.22 4.40 3.88
CA PHE A 19 -4.42 2.97 3.63
C PHE A 19 -4.63 2.19 4.92
N LEU A 20 -5.27 1.03 4.78
CA LEU A 20 -5.37 0.01 5.81
C LEU A 20 -4.23 -0.98 5.63
N ARG A 21 -3.53 -1.32 6.72
CA ARG A 21 -2.51 -2.37 6.74
C ARG A 21 -3.01 -3.51 7.61
N PHE A 22 -3.07 -4.71 7.05
CA PHE A 22 -3.35 -5.93 7.78
C PHE A 22 -2.09 -6.78 7.87
N CYS A 23 -1.73 -7.18 9.09
CA CYS A 23 -0.59 -8.05 9.35
C CYS A 23 -1.09 -9.32 10.04
N LYS A 24 -0.74 -10.49 9.49
CA LYS A 24 -1.09 -11.79 10.08
C LYS A 24 0.08 -12.74 9.98
N GLN A 25 0.41 -13.37 11.11
CA GLN A 25 1.28 -14.53 11.11
C GLN A 25 0.50 -15.71 10.53
N HIS A 26 0.91 -16.17 9.34
CA HIS A 26 0.27 -17.28 8.65
C HIS A 26 0.76 -18.63 9.19
N ALA A 27 2.03 -18.69 9.58
CA ALA A 27 2.69 -19.83 10.23
C ALA A 27 3.89 -19.33 11.04
N ASP A 28 4.54 -20.20 11.81
CA ASP A 28 5.78 -19.86 12.52
C ASP A 28 6.84 -19.32 11.55
N GLY A 29 7.37 -18.13 11.86
CA GLY A 29 8.33 -17.44 11.00
C GLY A 29 7.77 -16.86 9.70
N LEU A 30 6.47 -16.96 9.41
CA LEU A 30 5.86 -16.53 8.15
C LEU A 30 4.74 -15.50 8.37
N TRP A 31 4.92 -14.30 7.83
CA TRP A 31 3.99 -13.18 7.96
C TRP A 31 3.46 -12.72 6.61
N ALA A 32 2.16 -12.46 6.56
CA ALA A 32 1.51 -11.78 5.45
C ALA A 32 1.17 -10.35 5.85
N ILE A 33 1.58 -9.39 5.03
CA ILE A 33 1.28 -7.96 5.17
C ILE A 33 0.55 -7.52 3.91
N VAL A 34 -0.63 -6.91 4.08
CA VAL A 34 -1.46 -6.43 2.97
C VAL A 34 -1.88 -4.99 3.24
N ASP A 35 -1.69 -4.14 2.23
CA ASP A 35 -2.07 -2.74 2.21
C ASP A 35 -3.15 -2.48 1.16
N VAL A 36 -4.23 -1.81 1.57
CA VAL A 36 -5.32 -1.39 0.68
C VAL A 36 -5.62 0.08 0.90
N SER A 37 -5.65 0.88 -0.17
CA SER A 37 -6.01 2.31 -0.07
C SER A 37 -7.45 2.51 0.38
N VAL A 38 -7.67 3.49 1.25
CA VAL A 38 -9.01 3.81 1.77
C VAL A 38 -9.94 4.29 0.65
N ASP A 39 -9.41 5.07 -0.30
CA ASP A 39 -10.16 5.51 -1.49
C ASP A 39 -10.63 4.31 -2.32
N GLY A 40 -9.82 3.25 -2.42
CA GLY A 40 -10.21 2.02 -3.11
C GLY A 40 -11.30 1.21 -2.42
N VAL A 41 -11.50 1.39 -1.10
CA VAL A 41 -12.52 0.69 -0.30
C VAL A 41 -13.82 1.50 -0.24
N LEU A 42 -13.73 2.79 0.04
CA LEU A 42 -14.90 3.65 0.25
C LEU A 42 -15.52 4.13 -1.06
N ARG A 43 -14.78 4.08 -2.17
CA ARG A 43 -15.19 4.60 -3.47
C ARG A 43 -14.73 3.70 -4.63
N PRO A 44 -15.26 2.48 -4.75
CA PRO A 44 -14.82 1.52 -5.77
C PRO A 44 -15.06 2.01 -7.22
N ASP A 45 -16.17 2.73 -7.45
CA ASP A 45 -16.64 3.12 -8.80
C ASP A 45 -16.41 4.61 -9.13
N SER A 46 -15.96 5.44 -8.18
CA SER A 46 -15.64 6.83 -8.49
C SER A 46 -14.24 6.92 -9.06
N GLY A 47 -14.09 6.58 -10.34
CA GLY A 47 -12.94 7.00 -11.13
C GLY A 47 -12.72 8.53 -11.10
N THR A 48 -13.75 9.30 -10.74
CA THR A 48 -13.71 10.75 -10.56
C THR A 48 -14.87 11.20 -9.65
N GLY A 49 -14.59 11.86 -8.53
CA GLY A 49 -15.55 12.56 -7.66
C GLY A 49 -15.04 13.98 -7.38
N ALA A 50 -15.77 14.96 -7.92
CA ALA A 50 -15.33 16.30 -8.29
C ALA A 50 -15.22 17.35 -7.16
N GLY A 51 -14.28 18.27 -7.35
CA GLY A 51 -14.21 19.61 -6.75
C GLY A 51 -13.27 20.50 -7.59
N PRO A 52 -13.60 21.79 -7.88
CA PRO A 52 -12.91 22.60 -8.88
C PRO A 52 -11.65 23.29 -8.34
N ALA A 53 -10.76 22.53 -7.69
CA ALA A 53 -9.41 22.96 -7.34
C ALA A 53 -8.53 21.75 -7.00
N GLY A 54 -7.57 21.41 -7.88
CA GLY A 54 -6.41 20.59 -7.52
C GLY A 54 -6.67 19.10 -7.25
N TYR A 55 -6.88 18.31 -8.30
CA TYR A 55 -7.03 16.86 -8.20
C TYR A 55 -5.67 16.19 -7.83
N MET A 56 -5.42 15.95 -6.54
CA MET A 56 -4.24 15.27 -5.97
C MET A 56 -4.54 13.90 -5.35
N GLY A 57 -5.62 13.23 -5.77
CA GLY A 57 -5.97 11.90 -5.25
C GLY A 57 -4.93 10.84 -5.62
N CYS A 58 -4.38 10.12 -4.63
CA CYS A 58 -3.45 9.01 -4.83
C CYS A 58 -4.12 7.70 -4.41
N ARG A 59 -4.44 6.82 -5.38
CA ARG A 59 -4.96 5.47 -5.09
C ARG A 59 -3.84 4.46 -5.21
N LEU A 60 -3.50 3.81 -4.11
CA LEU A 60 -2.68 2.59 -4.14
C LEU A 60 -3.56 1.40 -4.53
N LEU A 61 -3.15 0.64 -5.53
CA LEU A 61 -3.69 -0.69 -5.76
C LEU A 61 -3.39 -1.58 -4.54
N PRO A 62 -4.20 -2.61 -4.29
CA PRO A 62 -3.89 -3.60 -3.27
C PRO A 62 -2.46 -4.09 -3.43
N SER A 63 -1.68 -3.98 -2.37
CA SER A 63 -0.26 -4.30 -2.36
C SER A 63 0.07 -5.03 -1.07
N GLY A 64 1.26 -5.62 -1.01
CA GLY A 64 1.64 -6.39 0.18
C GLY A 64 2.88 -7.20 -0.05
N CYS A 65 3.34 -7.81 1.03
CA CYS A 65 4.46 -8.73 0.99
C CYS A 65 4.27 -9.90 1.96
N ILE A 66 4.96 -10.99 1.63
CA ILE A 66 5.18 -12.10 2.53
C ILE A 66 6.60 -11.96 3.08
N VAL A 67 6.73 -12.03 4.40
CA VAL A 67 8.00 -12.00 5.11
C VAL A 67 8.23 -13.36 5.75
N GLU A 68 9.35 -13.99 5.41
CA GLU A 68 9.75 -15.31 5.90
C GLU A 68 11.09 -15.21 6.64
N ASP A 69 11.10 -15.57 7.92
CA ASP A 69 12.32 -15.68 8.73
C ASP A 69 13.18 -16.85 8.22
N MET A 70 14.45 -16.57 7.94
CA MET A 70 15.42 -17.54 7.42
C MET A 70 16.30 -18.18 8.52
N GLN A 71 16.04 -17.90 9.80
CA GLN A 71 16.77 -18.44 10.97
C GLN A 71 18.28 -18.13 10.97
N ASN A 72 18.71 -17.18 10.15
CA ASN A 72 20.10 -16.74 10.03
C ASN A 72 20.25 -15.23 10.35
N GLY A 73 19.23 -14.65 10.98
CA GLY A 73 19.13 -13.21 11.25
C GLY A 73 18.63 -12.36 10.07
N TYR A 74 18.31 -12.98 8.93
CA TYR A 74 17.75 -12.31 7.75
C TYR A 74 16.30 -12.76 7.50
N ALA A 75 15.57 -11.92 6.75
CA ALA A 75 14.23 -12.22 6.30
C ALA A 75 14.15 -12.19 4.77
N LYS A 76 13.46 -13.17 4.18
CA LYS A 76 13.12 -13.19 2.76
C LYS A 76 11.80 -12.47 2.56
N VAL A 77 11.82 -11.39 1.78
CA VAL A 77 10.63 -10.60 1.45
C VAL A 77 10.20 -10.87 0.02
N ARG A 78 8.93 -11.23 -0.18
CA ARG A 78 8.32 -11.42 -1.50
C ARG A 78 7.14 -10.47 -1.67
N ASN A 79 7.18 -9.60 -2.68
CA ASN A 79 6.01 -8.81 -3.06
C ASN A 79 4.98 -9.75 -3.69
N GLN A 80 3.79 -9.81 -3.10
CA GLN A 80 2.72 -10.62 -3.65
C GLN A 80 1.79 -9.71 -4.46
N PRO A 81 1.57 -9.98 -5.77
CA PRO A 81 0.48 -9.35 -6.47
C PRO A 81 -0.82 -9.82 -5.82
N VAL A 82 -1.55 -8.89 -5.22
CA VAL A 82 -2.88 -9.17 -4.69
C VAL A 82 -3.81 -9.25 -5.90
N ARG A 83 -4.09 -10.47 -6.38
CA ARG A 83 -5.10 -10.74 -7.41
C ARG A 83 -6.47 -10.88 -6.77
#